data_AF-A0A7R9Y618-F1
#
_entry.id   AF-A0A7R9Y618-F1
#
_cell.length_a   1.000
_cell.length_b   1.000
_cell.length_c   1.000
_cell.angle_alpha   90.00
_cell.angle_beta   90.00
_cell.angle_gamma   90.00
#
_symmetry.space_group_name_H-M   'P 1'
#
loop_
_entity.id
_entity.type
_entity.pdbx_description
1 polymer ?
#
loop_
_entity_poly.entity_id
_entity_poly.type
_entity_poly.pdbx_seq_one_letter_code
_entity_poly.pdbx_strand_id
1 'polypeptide(L)'
;MTAATADDPGAEADDWVHVPANPDEQLMENRARPPLPPVAGTAVELVERFFATQERRAAIYARFRDDFASHLRGETTAGDYDARVRAITSDMAACSLEAIAIEEALKTKGRDAASASIRVAQMGEKTKLNMTCTLQVLRKAASEGRWSWQRERGAEEEVAAAAARVAVEALAMEEERARDAARARRGGGLRTALNPGWANGNFCAAHDAGGVTAAAGA
;
A
#
# COMPACT_ATOMS: atom_id res chain seq x y z
N MET A 1 50.71 -57.17 13.35
CA MET A 1 49.97 -57.11 12.07
C MET A 1 48.51 -56.82 12.42
N THR A 2 48.05 -55.57 12.52
CA THR A 2 47.44 -54.75 11.43
C THR A 2 46.41 -55.55 10.63
N ALA A 3 45.12 -55.20 10.51
CA ALA A 3 44.44 -53.90 10.33
C ALA A 3 43.02 -53.96 10.98
N ALA A 4 42.48 -52.93 11.64
CA ALA A 4 41.98 -51.64 11.13
C ALA A 4 40.85 -51.76 10.08
N THR A 5 39.60 -51.60 10.53
CA THR A 5 38.43 -51.18 9.72
C THR A 5 37.60 -50.23 10.59
N ALA A 6 37.93 -48.94 10.49
CA ALA A 6 37.04 -47.85 10.08
C ALA A 6 35.85 -47.60 11.02
N ASP A 7 36.12 -46.74 12.00
CA ASP A 7 35.16 -45.77 12.55
C ASP A 7 34.41 -45.09 11.40
N ASP A 8 33.09 -45.00 11.52
CA ASP A 8 32.22 -44.13 10.72
C ASP A 8 31.94 -42.86 11.55
N PRO A 9 32.60 -41.72 11.28
CA PRO A 9 32.37 -40.48 11.98
C PRO A 9 31.38 -39.63 11.19
N GLY A 10 30.19 -39.39 11.76
CA GLY A 10 29.34 -38.29 11.31
C GLY A 10 27.90 -38.66 10.95
N ALA A 11 27.19 -39.35 11.84
CA ALA A 11 25.75 -39.10 11.96
C ALA A 11 25.56 -37.83 12.80
N GLU A 12 25.94 -36.68 12.25
CA GLU A 12 25.35 -35.42 12.69
C GLU A 12 23.88 -35.52 12.28
N ALA A 13 23.05 -35.92 13.26
CA ALA A 13 21.63 -35.66 13.20
C ALA A 13 21.53 -34.16 12.94
N ASP A 14 21.09 -33.84 11.74
CA ASP A 14 20.66 -32.53 11.30
C ASP A 14 19.48 -32.14 12.21
N ASP A 15 19.82 -31.75 13.44
CA ASP A 15 18.96 -31.07 14.41
C ASP A 15 18.78 -29.66 13.88
N TRP A 16 18.11 -29.59 12.73
CA TRP A 16 17.38 -28.41 12.33
C TRP A 16 16.32 -28.21 13.39
N VAL A 17 16.71 -27.56 14.48
CA VAL A 17 15.82 -26.80 15.33
C VAL A 17 14.93 -26.06 14.35
N HIS A 18 13.67 -26.48 14.28
CA HIS A 18 12.68 -25.78 13.50
C HIS A 18 12.65 -24.39 14.12
N VAL A 19 13.35 -23.45 13.51
CA VAL A 19 13.23 -22.03 13.80
C VAL A 19 11.99 -21.65 13.03
N PRO A 20 10.81 -21.57 13.65
CA PRO A 20 9.61 -21.14 12.95
C PRO A 20 9.91 -19.81 12.29
N ALA A 21 9.57 -19.70 11.01
CA ALA A 21 9.85 -18.55 10.17
C ALA A 21 9.13 -17.28 10.66
N ASN A 22 8.26 -17.41 11.67
CA ASN A 22 7.50 -16.34 12.25
C ASN A 22 7.51 -16.42 13.80
N PRO A 23 7.94 -15.37 14.52
CA PRO A 23 7.84 -15.33 15.99
C PRO A 23 6.40 -15.48 16.52
N ASP A 24 5.39 -15.24 15.69
CA ASP A 24 3.98 -15.51 16.04
C ASP A 24 3.63 -17.01 16.04
N GLU A 25 4.38 -17.86 15.35
CA GLU A 25 4.16 -19.32 15.37
C GLU A 25 4.51 -19.92 16.74
N GLN A 26 5.59 -19.44 17.38
CA GLN A 26 6.00 -19.89 18.74
C GLN A 26 4.98 -19.50 19.82
N LEU A 27 4.28 -18.37 19.65
CA LEU A 27 3.28 -17.89 20.59
C LEU A 27 1.94 -18.66 20.50
N MET A 28 1.69 -19.35 19.38
CA MET A 28 0.44 -20.09 19.14
C MET A 28 0.46 -21.49 19.77
N GLU A 29 1.62 -22.16 19.80
CA GLU A 29 1.76 -23.53 20.34
C GLU A 29 1.47 -23.63 21.84
N ASN A 30 1.61 -22.53 22.59
CA ASN A 30 1.40 -22.47 24.04
C ASN A 30 0.03 -21.90 24.47
N ARG A 31 -0.86 -21.53 23.54
CA ARG A 31 -2.21 -21.09 23.91
C ARG A 31 -3.12 -22.30 24.08
N ALA A 32 -3.45 -22.61 25.34
CA ALA A 32 -4.50 -23.55 25.66
C ALA A 32 -5.78 -23.19 24.88
N ARG A 33 -6.30 -24.15 24.11
CA ARG A 33 -7.55 -24.00 23.37
C ARG A 33 -8.65 -23.58 24.36
N PRO A 34 -9.47 -22.55 24.04
CA PRO A 34 -10.65 -22.24 24.85
C PRO A 34 -11.53 -23.47 25.04
N PRO A 35 -12.27 -23.57 26.15
CA PRO A 35 -13.20 -24.67 26.37
C PRO A 35 -14.21 -24.73 25.22
N LEU A 36 -14.52 -25.95 24.78
CA LEU A 36 -15.47 -26.16 23.70
C LEU A 36 -16.89 -25.86 24.19
N PRO A 37 -17.74 -25.25 23.35
CA PRO A 37 -19.14 -25.07 23.70
C PRO A 37 -19.82 -26.42 23.88
N PRO A 38 -20.77 -26.55 24.81
CA PRO A 38 -21.50 -27.79 24.99
C PRO A 38 -22.33 -28.08 23.73
N VAL A 39 -22.21 -29.30 23.23
CA VAL A 39 -23.02 -29.83 22.13
C VAL A 39 -23.60 -31.18 22.54
N ALA A 40 -24.87 -31.37 22.26
CA ALA A 40 -25.62 -32.58 22.56
C ALA A 40 -26.61 -32.84 21.43
N GLY A 41 -27.11 -34.07 21.36
CA GLY A 41 -28.04 -34.51 20.33
C GLY A 41 -27.68 -35.86 19.72
N THR A 42 -28.51 -36.29 18.80
CA THR A 42 -28.28 -37.42 17.90
C THR A 42 -27.22 -37.07 16.86
N ALA A 43 -26.72 -38.08 16.14
CA ALA A 43 -25.76 -37.84 15.07
C ALA A 43 -26.34 -36.94 13.95
N VAL A 44 -27.64 -37.06 13.67
CA VAL A 44 -28.34 -36.25 12.65
C VAL A 44 -28.41 -34.80 13.10
N GLU A 45 -28.87 -34.54 14.32
CA GLU A 45 -28.95 -33.18 14.89
C GLU A 45 -27.58 -32.49 14.94
N LEU A 46 -26.52 -33.24 15.24
CA LEU A 46 -25.15 -32.72 15.24
C LEU A 46 -24.69 -32.30 13.83
N VAL A 47 -25.03 -33.08 12.81
CA VAL A 47 -24.70 -32.75 11.41
C VAL A 47 -25.53 -31.56 10.92
N GLU A 48 -26.82 -31.51 11.23
CA GLU A 48 -27.68 -30.35 10.92
C GLU A 48 -27.15 -29.07 11.59
N ARG A 49 -26.74 -29.18 12.85
CA ARG A 49 -26.10 -28.07 13.57
C ARG A 49 -24.79 -27.65 12.93
N PHE A 50 -24.01 -28.59 12.40
CA PHE A 50 -22.79 -28.25 11.65
C PHE A 50 -23.13 -27.44 10.40
N PHE A 51 -24.13 -27.84 9.61
CA PHE A 51 -24.57 -27.06 8.45
C PHE A 51 -25.05 -25.65 8.84
N ALA A 52 -25.83 -25.52 9.91
CA ALA A 52 -26.22 -24.20 10.42
C ALA A 52 -25.00 -23.34 10.84
N THR A 53 -23.97 -23.96 11.43
CA THR A 53 -22.69 -23.28 11.73
C THR A 53 -21.99 -22.84 10.45
N GLN A 54 -21.98 -23.66 9.40
CA GLN A 54 -21.40 -23.32 8.10
C GLN A 54 -22.13 -22.15 7.41
N GLU A 55 -23.45 -22.11 7.49
CA GLU A 55 -24.27 -20.99 6.99
C GLU A 55 -23.93 -19.68 7.71
N ARG A 56 -23.86 -19.71 9.05
CA ARG A 56 -23.41 -18.55 9.84
C ARG A 56 -22.02 -18.11 9.41
N ARG A 57 -21.10 -19.05 9.23
CA ARG A 57 -19.73 -18.75 8.79
C ARG A 57 -19.70 -18.10 7.41
N ALA A 58 -20.49 -18.59 6.46
CA ALA A 58 -20.61 -18.02 5.13
C ALA A 58 -21.11 -16.56 5.19
N ALA A 59 -22.10 -16.27 6.03
CA ALA A 59 -22.57 -14.91 6.25
C ALA A 59 -21.48 -13.99 6.84
N ILE A 60 -20.68 -14.50 7.78
CA ILE A 60 -19.55 -13.74 8.34
C ILE A 60 -18.48 -13.46 7.27
N TYR A 61 -18.18 -14.42 6.37
CA TYR A 61 -17.27 -14.19 5.25
C TYR A 61 -17.78 -13.11 4.29
N ALA A 62 -19.09 -13.10 4.00
CA ALA A 62 -19.69 -12.06 3.17
C ALA A 62 -19.51 -10.68 3.82
N ARG A 63 -19.83 -10.56 5.11
CA ARG A 63 -19.62 -9.33 5.88
C ARG A 63 -18.15 -8.90 5.88
N PHE A 64 -17.22 -9.83 6.09
CA PHE A 64 -15.78 -9.53 6.08
C PHE A 64 -15.29 -9.00 4.73
N ARG A 65 -15.76 -9.60 3.63
CA ARG A 65 -15.47 -9.11 2.28
C ARG A 65 -16.03 -7.71 2.06
N ASP A 66 -17.27 -7.48 2.48
CA ASP A 66 -17.98 -6.23 2.22
C ASP A 66 -17.41 -5.07 3.06
N ASP A 67 -17.11 -5.33 4.35
CA ASP A 67 -16.43 -4.39 5.24
C ASP A 67 -15.04 -4.02 4.69
N PHE A 68 -14.27 -4.99 4.16
CA PHE A 68 -12.98 -4.72 3.54
C PHE A 68 -13.12 -3.86 2.27
N ALA A 69 -14.12 -4.14 1.43
CA ALA A 69 -14.37 -3.34 0.23
C ALA A 69 -14.78 -1.90 0.59
N SER A 70 -15.61 -1.72 1.62
CA SER A 70 -15.98 -0.41 2.18
C SER A 70 -14.76 0.35 2.68
N HIS A 71 -13.87 -0.32 3.41
CA HIS A 71 -12.61 0.26 3.88
C HIS A 71 -11.72 0.71 2.72
N LEU A 72 -11.56 -0.10 1.67
CA LEU A 72 -10.76 0.28 0.49
C LEU A 72 -11.35 1.47 -0.29
N ARG A 73 -12.67 1.66 -0.26
CA ARG A 73 -13.33 2.84 -0.87
C ARG A 73 -13.27 4.10 0.01
N GLY A 74 -12.72 4.00 1.23
CA GLY A 74 -12.69 5.10 2.19
C GLY A 74 -14.04 5.40 2.86
N GLU A 75 -15.03 4.52 2.70
CA GLU A 75 -16.37 4.66 3.31
C GLU A 75 -16.37 4.35 4.82
N THR A 76 -15.33 3.65 5.29
CA THR A 76 -15.15 3.26 6.70
C THR A 76 -13.80 3.75 7.20
N THR A 77 -13.77 4.37 8.38
CA THR A 77 -12.51 4.77 9.01
C THR A 77 -11.65 3.54 9.37
N ALA A 78 -10.34 3.72 9.48
CA ALA A 78 -9.45 2.62 9.88
C ALA A 78 -9.82 2.03 11.25
N GLY A 79 -10.17 2.88 12.22
CA GLY A 79 -10.57 2.44 13.56
C GLY A 79 -11.87 1.64 13.57
N ASP A 80 -12.87 2.06 12.79
CA ASP A 80 -14.14 1.34 12.66
C ASP A 80 -13.96 0.00 11.93
N TYR A 81 -13.11 -0.02 10.90
CA TYR A 81 -12.76 -1.25 10.20
C TYR A 81 -12.06 -2.23 11.15
N ASP A 82 -11.07 -1.79 11.92
CA ASP A 82 -10.38 -2.64 12.89
C ASP A 82 -11.32 -3.20 13.96
N ALA A 83 -12.28 -2.41 14.44
CA ALA A 83 -13.30 -2.87 15.38
C ALA A 83 -14.19 -3.96 14.75
N ARG A 84 -14.63 -3.79 13.50
CA ARG A 84 -15.40 -4.79 12.76
C ARG A 84 -14.60 -6.07 12.51
N VAL A 85 -13.31 -5.95 12.14
CA VAL A 85 -12.42 -7.11 11.97
C VAL A 85 -12.30 -7.89 13.27
N ARG A 86 -12.08 -7.22 14.41
CA ARG A 86 -12.04 -7.89 15.73
C ARG A 86 -13.33 -8.64 16.03
N ALA A 87 -14.49 -8.03 15.78
CA ALA A 87 -15.78 -8.69 15.97
C ALA A 87 -15.94 -9.91 15.04
N ILE A 88 -15.60 -9.77 13.76
CA ILE A 88 -15.59 -10.87 12.78
C ILE A 88 -14.67 -12.01 13.21
N THR A 89 -13.47 -11.70 13.72
CA THR A 89 -12.53 -12.72 14.22
C THR A 89 -13.15 -13.49 15.38
N SER A 90 -13.82 -12.80 16.31
CA SER A 90 -14.54 -13.45 17.41
C SER A 90 -15.66 -14.37 16.91
N ASP A 91 -16.48 -13.91 15.97
CA ASP A 91 -17.58 -14.71 15.41
C ASP A 91 -17.06 -15.95 14.64
N MET A 92 -15.99 -15.79 13.86
CA MET A 92 -15.31 -16.90 13.18
C MET A 92 -14.72 -17.90 14.18
N ALA A 93 -14.16 -17.43 15.28
CA ALA A 93 -13.63 -18.28 16.34
C ALA A 93 -14.75 -19.09 17.02
N ALA A 94 -15.90 -18.45 17.30
CA ALA A 94 -17.07 -19.14 17.85
C ALA A 94 -17.56 -20.26 16.92
N CYS A 95 -17.69 -19.99 15.60
CA CYS A 95 -18.06 -21.02 14.62
C CYS A 95 -17.03 -22.16 14.58
N SER A 96 -15.73 -21.84 14.68
CA SER A 96 -14.67 -22.84 14.67
C SER A 96 -14.73 -23.74 15.90
N LEU A 97 -14.92 -23.16 17.09
CA LEU A 97 -15.05 -23.93 18.33
C LEU A 97 -16.29 -24.82 18.33
N GLU A 98 -17.41 -24.33 17.81
CA GLU A 98 -18.64 -25.12 17.67
C GLU A 98 -18.46 -26.30 16.70
N ALA A 99 -17.80 -26.07 15.55
CA ALA A 99 -17.48 -27.15 14.62
C ALA A 99 -16.58 -28.23 15.25
N ILE A 100 -15.58 -27.82 16.05
CA ILE A 100 -14.71 -28.76 16.79
C ILE A 100 -15.52 -29.55 17.83
N ALA A 101 -16.40 -28.88 18.57
CA ALA A 101 -17.27 -29.54 19.54
C ALA A 101 -18.15 -30.62 18.87
N ILE A 102 -18.73 -30.30 17.71
CA ILE A 102 -19.54 -31.24 16.92
C ILE A 102 -18.70 -32.41 16.42
N GLU A 103 -17.49 -32.14 15.90
CA GLU A 103 -16.53 -33.17 15.46
C GLU A 103 -16.23 -34.17 16.59
N GLU A 104 -15.86 -33.66 17.78
CA GLU A 104 -15.55 -34.46 18.97
C GLU A 104 -16.78 -35.26 19.43
N ALA A 105 -17.97 -34.65 19.44
CA ALA A 105 -19.21 -35.32 19.84
C ALA A 105 -19.63 -36.46 18.89
N LEU A 106 -19.44 -36.27 17.58
CA LEU A 106 -19.68 -37.34 16.59
C LEU A 106 -18.68 -38.48 16.75
N LYS A 107 -17.41 -38.16 17.04
CA LYS A 107 -16.38 -39.17 17.32
C LYS A 107 -16.71 -40.00 18.56
N THR A 108 -17.13 -39.37 19.66
CA THR A 108 -17.58 -40.08 20.88
C THR A 108 -18.78 -41.00 20.62
N LYS A 109 -19.60 -40.71 19.60
CA LYS A 109 -20.74 -41.55 19.20
C LYS A 109 -20.37 -42.64 18.17
N GLY A 110 -19.09 -42.84 17.87
CA GLY A 110 -18.61 -43.83 16.90
C GLY A 110 -18.95 -43.48 15.45
N ARG A 111 -19.15 -42.19 15.13
CA ARG A 111 -19.42 -41.70 13.77
C ARG A 111 -18.16 -41.14 13.13
N ASP A 112 -17.12 -41.97 13.04
CA ASP A 112 -15.78 -41.56 12.61
C ASP A 112 -15.74 -40.95 11.21
N ALA A 113 -16.48 -41.52 10.25
CA ALA A 113 -16.54 -40.99 8.89
C ALA A 113 -17.12 -39.56 8.84
N ALA A 114 -18.21 -39.31 9.59
CA ALA A 114 -18.83 -37.98 9.65
C ALA A 114 -17.93 -36.97 10.36
N SER A 115 -17.30 -37.38 11.47
CA SER A 115 -16.28 -36.59 12.18
C SER A 115 -15.11 -36.22 11.26
N ALA A 116 -14.59 -37.19 10.50
CA ALA A 116 -13.52 -36.96 9.53
C ALA A 116 -13.94 -35.99 8.40
N SER A 117 -15.18 -36.07 7.90
CA SER A 117 -15.69 -35.10 6.92
C SER A 117 -15.74 -33.68 7.47
N ILE A 118 -16.16 -33.50 8.72
CA ILE A 118 -16.16 -32.19 9.40
C ILE A 118 -14.72 -31.67 9.53
N ARG A 119 -13.78 -32.54 9.92
CA ARG A 119 -12.37 -32.17 10.03
C ARG A 119 -11.79 -31.68 8.70
N VAL A 120 -12.10 -32.36 7.60
CA VAL A 120 -11.69 -31.94 6.25
C VAL A 120 -12.28 -30.58 5.89
N ALA A 121 -13.56 -30.35 6.20
CA ALA A 121 -14.20 -29.05 5.99
C ALA A 121 -13.48 -27.94 6.77
N GLN A 122 -13.17 -28.16 8.06
CA GLN A 122 -12.41 -27.21 8.88
C GLN A 122 -11.03 -26.87 8.33
N MET A 123 -10.31 -27.86 7.80
CA MET A 123 -9.02 -27.64 7.16
C MET A 123 -9.18 -26.76 5.91
N GLY A 124 -10.19 -27.04 5.09
CA GLY A 124 -10.53 -26.22 3.93
C GLY A 124 -10.88 -24.78 4.31
N GLU A 125 -11.63 -24.59 5.39
CA GLU A 125 -11.99 -23.26 5.91
C GLU A 125 -10.77 -22.47 6.38
N LYS A 126 -9.84 -23.12 7.10
CA LYS A 126 -8.58 -22.49 7.53
C LYS A 126 -7.78 -22.02 6.31
N THR A 127 -7.60 -22.90 5.31
CA THR A 127 -6.89 -22.55 4.07
C THR A 127 -7.58 -21.40 3.33
N LYS A 128 -8.91 -21.43 3.22
CA LYS A 128 -9.70 -20.35 2.61
C LYS A 128 -9.51 -19.02 3.35
N LEU A 129 -9.54 -19.02 4.68
CA LEU A 129 -9.32 -17.82 5.48
C LEU A 129 -7.93 -17.23 5.23
N ASN A 130 -6.90 -18.07 5.27
CA ASN A 130 -5.51 -17.65 5.02
C ASN A 130 -5.38 -16.98 3.65
N MET A 131 -5.87 -17.63 2.59
CA MET A 131 -5.85 -17.05 1.24
C MET A 131 -6.62 -15.74 1.15
N THR A 132 -7.78 -15.65 1.83
CA THR A 132 -8.58 -14.43 1.87
C THR A 132 -7.81 -13.28 2.52
N CYS A 133 -7.18 -13.52 3.67
CA CYS A 133 -6.37 -12.52 4.36
C CYS A 133 -5.17 -12.08 3.51
N THR A 134 -4.45 -13.02 2.89
CA THR A 134 -3.35 -12.70 1.97
C THR A 134 -3.82 -11.80 0.83
N LEU A 135 -4.94 -12.15 0.17
CA LEU A 135 -5.49 -11.33 -0.91
C LEU A 135 -5.90 -9.94 -0.43
N GLN A 136 -6.47 -9.80 0.77
CA GLN A 136 -6.81 -8.49 1.32
C GLN A 136 -5.56 -7.63 1.58
N VAL A 137 -4.51 -8.19 2.17
CA VAL A 137 -3.24 -7.48 2.37
C VAL A 137 -2.66 -7.01 1.05
N LEU A 138 -2.64 -7.87 0.03
CA LEU A 138 -2.14 -7.52 -1.31
C LEU A 138 -2.98 -6.43 -1.96
N ARG A 139 -4.32 -6.51 -1.87
CA ARG A 139 -5.22 -5.48 -2.40
C ARG A 139 -5.06 -4.14 -1.69
N LYS A 140 -4.89 -4.15 -0.36
CA LYS A 140 -4.63 -2.94 0.42
C LYS A 140 -3.32 -2.29 -0.01
N ALA A 141 -2.24 -3.07 -0.10
CA ALA A 141 -0.95 -2.56 -0.57
C ALA A 141 -1.02 -1.95 -1.98
N ALA A 142 -1.77 -2.59 -2.89
CA ALA A 142 -2.02 -2.06 -4.23
C ALA A 142 -2.82 -0.75 -4.20
N SER A 143 -3.86 -0.65 -3.36
CA SER A 143 -4.67 0.57 -3.22
C SER A 143 -3.89 1.73 -2.60
N GLU A 144 -2.88 1.44 -1.79
CA GLU A 144 -1.98 2.42 -1.18
C GLU A 144 -0.81 2.80 -2.10
N GLY A 145 -0.75 2.27 -3.33
CA GLY A 145 0.35 2.55 -4.27
C GLY A 145 1.73 2.07 -3.78
N ARG A 146 1.77 1.06 -2.89
CA ARG A 146 3.01 0.66 -2.20
C ARG A 146 3.98 -0.15 -3.05
N TRP A 147 3.56 -0.58 -4.24
CA TRP A 147 4.42 -1.35 -5.12
C TRP A 147 5.41 -0.43 -5.85
N SER A 148 6.65 -0.87 -6.01
CA SER A 148 7.73 -0.06 -6.59
C SER A 148 7.34 0.52 -7.96
N TRP A 149 6.78 -0.31 -8.83
CA TRP A 149 6.33 0.09 -10.17
C TRP A 149 5.13 1.05 -10.17
N GLN A 150 4.33 1.10 -9.10
CA GLN A 150 3.27 2.10 -8.96
C GLN A 150 3.85 3.47 -8.61
N ARG A 151 4.87 3.50 -7.74
CA ARG A 151 5.56 4.74 -7.37
C ARG A 151 6.34 5.33 -8.53
N GLU A 152 6.98 4.48 -9.35
CA GLU A 152 7.69 4.90 -10.55
C GLU A 152 6.74 5.59 -11.56
N ARG A 153 5.58 4.98 -11.85
CA ARG A 153 4.56 5.60 -12.70
C ARG A 153 4.00 6.90 -12.12
N GLY A 154 3.74 6.94 -10.81
CA GLY A 154 3.28 8.16 -10.14
C GLY A 154 4.29 9.30 -10.26
N ALA A 155 5.58 9.01 -10.11
CA ALA A 155 6.65 10.00 -10.28
C ALA A 155 6.74 10.50 -11.74
N GLU A 156 6.59 9.61 -12.73
CA GLU A 156 6.54 9.98 -14.14
C GLU A 156 5.33 10.88 -14.45
N GLU A 157 4.15 10.55 -13.93
CA GLU A 157 2.93 11.35 -14.07
C GLU A 157 3.04 12.71 -13.38
N GLU A 158 3.62 12.77 -12.18
CA GLU A 158 3.87 14.02 -11.46
C GLU A 158 4.86 14.94 -12.19
N VAL A 159 5.94 14.37 -12.73
CA VAL A 159 6.92 15.09 -13.54
C VAL A 159 6.28 15.60 -14.83
N ALA A 160 5.49 14.78 -15.52
CA ALA A 160 4.75 15.19 -16.71
C ALA A 160 3.75 16.30 -16.39
N ALA A 161 3.02 16.20 -15.28
CA ALA A 161 2.09 17.23 -14.83
C ALA A 161 2.81 18.55 -14.45
N ALA A 162 3.97 18.46 -13.81
CA ALA A 162 4.80 19.64 -13.51
C ALA A 162 5.31 20.32 -14.78
N ALA A 163 5.81 19.55 -15.74
CA ALA A 163 6.25 20.07 -17.04
C ALA A 163 5.09 20.73 -17.81
N ALA A 164 3.89 20.15 -17.78
CA ALA A 164 2.70 20.74 -18.39
C ALA A 164 2.32 22.08 -17.73
N ARG A 165 2.38 22.19 -16.40
CA ARG A 165 2.14 23.46 -15.68
C ARG A 165 3.14 24.54 -16.09
N VAL A 166 4.43 24.20 -16.12
CA VAL A 166 5.50 25.12 -16.55
C VAL A 166 5.31 25.56 -18.01
N ALA A 167 4.91 24.64 -18.90
CA ALA A 167 4.64 24.97 -20.30
C ALA A 167 3.47 25.94 -20.45
N VAL A 168 2.38 25.76 -19.68
CA VAL A 168 1.24 26.68 -19.67
C VAL A 168 1.65 28.06 -19.14
N GLU A 169 2.42 28.12 -18.06
CA GLU A 169 2.94 29.38 -17.51
C GLU A 169 3.88 30.10 -18.51
N ALA A 170 4.75 29.36 -19.20
CA ALA A 170 5.64 29.91 -20.21
C ALA A 170 4.88 30.51 -21.39
N LEU A 171 3.83 29.83 -21.88
CA LEU A 171 2.96 30.35 -22.94
C LEU A 171 2.23 31.61 -22.50
N ALA A 172 1.73 31.65 -21.26
CA ALA A 172 1.07 32.84 -20.71
C ALA A 172 2.02 34.05 -20.65
N MET A 173 3.28 33.85 -20.24
CA MET A 173 4.31 34.91 -20.24
C MET A 173 4.65 35.39 -21.65
N GLU A 174 4.77 34.49 -22.62
CA GLU A 174 5.01 34.86 -24.02
C GLU A 174 3.84 35.67 -24.62
N GLU A 175 2.60 35.29 -24.30
CA GLU A 175 1.43 36.08 -24.69
C GLU A 175 1.43 37.48 -24.08
N GLU A 176 1.79 37.60 -22.80
CA GLU A 176 1.89 38.89 -22.11
C GLU A 176 2.97 39.78 -22.73
N ARG A 177 4.18 39.23 -22.98
CA ARG A 177 5.25 39.94 -23.69
C ARG A 177 4.81 40.39 -25.09
N ALA A 178 4.08 39.54 -25.81
CA ALA A 178 3.56 39.90 -27.14
C ALA A 178 2.52 41.03 -27.07
N ARG A 179 1.65 41.03 -26.05
CA ARG A 179 0.67 42.12 -25.80
C ARG A 179 1.38 43.44 -25.48
N ASP A 180 2.40 43.41 -24.62
CA ASP A 180 3.19 44.60 -24.26
C ASP A 180 3.97 45.16 -25.44
N ALA A 181 4.62 44.30 -26.23
CA ALA A 181 5.29 44.70 -27.47
C ALA A 181 4.30 45.34 -28.47
N ALA A 182 3.10 44.78 -28.60
CA ALA A 182 2.05 45.35 -29.44
C ALA A 182 1.51 46.69 -28.91
N ARG A 183 1.50 46.90 -27.58
CA ARG A 183 1.15 48.19 -26.95
C ARG A 183 2.22 49.24 -27.19
N ALA A 184 3.50 48.88 -27.06
CA ALA A 184 4.62 49.77 -27.36
C ALA A 184 4.61 50.24 -28.83
N ARG A 185 4.32 49.33 -29.77
CA ARG A 185 4.18 49.67 -31.20
C ARG A 185 3.00 50.61 -31.48
N ARG A 186 1.90 50.49 -30.74
CA ARG A 186 0.73 51.38 -30.86
C ARG A 186 0.90 52.72 -30.14
N GLY A 187 1.75 52.79 -29.11
CA GLY A 187 2.13 54.02 -28.42
C GLY A 187 3.24 54.82 -29.13
N GLY A 188 3.85 54.27 -30.17
CA GLY A 188 4.93 54.89 -30.96
C GLY A 188 4.46 55.92 -31.99
N GLY A 189 3.44 56.72 -31.67
CA GLY A 189 2.96 57.83 -32.51
C GLY A 189 3.14 59.16 -31.78
N LEU A 190 4.06 59.98 -32.30
CA LEU A 190 4.49 61.33 -31.84
C LEU A 190 5.40 61.39 -30.59
N ARG A 191 6.71 61.27 -30.83
CA ARG A 191 7.70 62.23 -30.30
C ARG A 191 8.72 62.56 -31.38
N THR A 192 8.32 63.35 -32.37
CA THR A 192 9.24 64.18 -33.15
C THR A 192 9.54 65.45 -32.35
N ALA A 193 10.83 65.77 -32.28
CA ALA A 193 11.42 67.06 -31.95
C ALA A 193 11.04 67.67 -30.58
N LEU A 194 12.00 67.66 -29.67
CA LEU A 194 12.66 68.86 -29.13
C LEU A 194 13.79 68.36 -28.25
N ASN A 195 15.02 68.50 -28.73
CA ASN A 195 16.20 68.57 -27.89
C ASN A 195 16.36 70.06 -27.55
N PRO A 196 16.08 70.52 -26.32
CA PRO A 196 16.52 71.81 -25.86
C PRO A 196 17.82 71.60 -25.08
N GLY A 197 18.94 71.83 -25.76
CA GLY A 197 20.24 71.99 -25.12
C GLY A 197 20.29 73.28 -24.30
N TRP A 198 19.66 73.31 -23.12
CA TRP A 198 19.74 74.42 -22.16
C TRP A 198 19.14 74.14 -20.76
N ALA A 199 19.05 72.89 -20.27
CA ALA A 199 18.48 72.65 -18.92
C ALA A 199 19.00 71.39 -18.21
N ASN A 200 20.29 71.36 -17.84
CA ASN A 200 20.73 71.16 -16.44
C ASN A 200 22.26 71.12 -16.42
N GLY A 201 22.86 72.25 -16.08
CA GLY A 201 24.29 72.34 -15.84
C GLY A 201 24.69 71.58 -14.58
N ASN A 202 25.75 70.78 -14.68
CA ASN A 202 26.84 70.78 -13.70
C ASN A 202 28.11 70.12 -14.28
N PHE A 203 29.04 70.99 -14.70
CA PHE A 203 30.50 70.86 -14.85
C PHE A 203 31.14 69.53 -15.27
N CYS A 204 31.62 69.48 -16.53
CA CYS A 204 32.90 68.85 -16.84
C CYS A 204 33.98 69.93 -16.82
N ALA A 205 34.80 69.96 -15.77
CA ALA A 205 36.11 70.58 -15.84
C ALA A 205 37.03 69.64 -16.64
N ALA A 206 37.05 69.80 -17.97
CA ALA A 206 38.13 69.28 -18.79
C ALA A 206 39.10 70.45 -19.02
N HIS A 207 40.24 70.36 -18.35
CA HIS A 207 41.36 71.29 -18.47
C HIS A 207 42.04 71.02 -19.82
N ASP A 208 41.82 71.89 -20.81
CA ASP A 208 42.64 71.92 -22.01
C ASP A 208 43.96 72.61 -21.67
N ALA A 209 45.08 71.95 -21.97
CA ALA A 209 46.36 72.61 -22.14
C ALA A 209 47.18 71.91 -23.23
N GLY A 210 47.18 72.53 -24.42
CA GLY A 210 48.22 72.45 -25.45
C GLY A 210 48.21 71.15 -26.27
N GLY A 211 47.94 71.14 -27.57
CA GLY A 211 48.25 72.14 -28.59
C GLY A 211 49.39 71.62 -29.48
N VAL A 212 49.27 71.90 -30.79
CA VAL A 212 50.29 71.79 -31.86
C VAL A 212 50.19 70.55 -32.79
N THR A 213 49.28 70.72 -33.77
CA THR A 213 49.46 70.61 -35.24
C THR A 213 50.38 69.56 -35.89
N ALA A 214 49.77 68.84 -36.87
CA ALA A 214 50.22 68.58 -38.26
C ALA A 214 51.52 67.73 -38.45
N ALA A 215 51.70 66.85 -39.43
CA ALA A 215 51.01 66.40 -40.64
C ALA A 215 51.66 65.08 -41.12
N ALA A 216 50.97 64.36 -42.02
CA ALA A 216 51.48 63.41 -43.04
C ALA A 216 52.28 62.16 -42.54
N GLY A 217 52.08 60.94 -43.05
CA GLY A 217 51.71 60.58 -44.42
C GLY A 217 52.95 60.34 -45.28
N ALA A 218 53.80 59.37 -44.90
CA ALA A 218 54.58 58.45 -45.75
C ALA A 218 55.32 57.45 -44.84
#